data_AF-A0ABD5YUJ1-F1
#
_entry.id   AF-A0ABD5YUJ1-F1
#
_cell.length_a   1.000
_cell.length_b   1.000
_cell.length_c   1.000
_cell.angle_alpha   90.00
_cell.angle_beta   90.00
_cell.angle_gamma   90.00
#
_symmetry.space_group_name_H-M   'P 1'
#
loop_
_entity.id
_entity.type
_entity.pdbx_description
1 polymer ?
#
loop_
_entity_poly.entity_id
_entity_poly.type
_entity_poly.pdbx_seq_one_letter_code
_entity_poly.pdbx_strand_id
1 'polypeptide(L)'
;MNGGETFSGAVPQPASDPSGAGQANPNPSVTPTLVSVQAARVIDEATDGSPVELQQDSLIDLTTEIKNGELTWTAPDDGEWLLIAYWKRGTAQFTHPSLYVVDHYGKAGTQAIIDYWENNLLTSIVRGLLPEVGGTMFEDSLELDATTFWTPRLPAEFEDRMGYSLNEYLPLILKGDETGSAVYTYGKGIRSQLRNDFEETLGELYLENHVEMLQEWVHSIGLEFRNQPYSMEMPMPSITTASETDVPEGETLGFRHLDSYRALAGGRDIAGNQKLSDETGGSFPKERYPEGWEEVDEVGFLGASYRRTWGQVLSTVSEIYTAGVNQSVLHGFSYADAPSASWPGWHAFGTVAMARGPRQPTWKHINTVSGYMGRSQEVLQNATSKADIAIYQQQDDVSTGAFFDDKNLSRAGYTYQFLSPGVLDHPNAIVSNGRLTPEGPAYKAFVIAPRRSIKRIRCRWMWLKTSFRPLRTDYRLSWWVRLPIMFPATPNLAKMSN
;
A
#
# COMPACT_ATOMS: atom_id res chain seq x y z
N MET A 1 9.17 -11.18 36.31
CA MET A 1 8.79 -11.62 37.69
C MET A 1 9.13 -13.08 37.83
N ASN A 2 9.60 -13.52 38.99
CA ASN A 2 9.94 -14.93 39.20
C ASN A 2 8.70 -15.77 39.49
N GLY A 3 8.79 -17.05 39.17
CA GLY A 3 7.82 -18.06 39.56
C GLY A 3 7.46 -18.02 41.05
N GLY A 4 6.16 -18.07 41.36
CA GLY A 4 5.61 -17.93 42.71
C GLY A 4 5.46 -16.49 43.22
N GLU A 5 6.01 -15.48 42.53
CA GLU A 5 5.76 -14.07 42.88
C GLU A 5 4.34 -13.65 42.47
N THR A 6 3.74 -12.77 43.27
CA THR A 6 2.42 -12.20 42.99
C THR A 6 2.56 -10.77 42.52
N PHE A 7 2.07 -10.49 41.31
CA PHE A 7 1.80 -9.13 40.85
C PHE A 7 0.46 -8.69 41.43
N SER A 8 0.42 -7.53 42.06
CA SER A 8 -0.82 -6.91 42.53
C SER A 8 -0.75 -5.41 42.34
N GLY A 9 -1.47 -4.89 41.35
CA GLY A 9 -1.46 -3.46 41.05
C GLY A 9 -2.17 -3.12 39.75
N ALA A 10 -2.07 -1.84 39.36
CA ALA A 10 -2.62 -1.36 38.10
C ALA A 10 -1.98 -2.07 36.90
N VAL A 11 -2.78 -2.37 35.89
CA VAL A 11 -2.30 -2.92 34.62
C VAL A 11 -1.29 -1.95 33.98
N PRO A 12 -0.13 -2.45 33.48
CA PRO A 12 0.84 -1.63 32.78
C PRO A 12 0.17 -0.78 31.69
N GLN A 13 0.38 0.53 31.74
CA GLN A 13 -0.12 1.48 30.74
C GLN A 13 0.69 1.39 29.44
N PRO A 14 0.18 1.94 28.31
CA PRO A 14 0.93 1.99 27.06
C PRO A 14 2.35 2.55 27.26
N ALA A 15 3.35 1.89 26.66
CA ALA A 15 4.76 2.23 26.85
C ALA A 15 5.23 3.50 26.11
N SER A 16 4.48 3.91 25.07
CA SER A 16 4.79 5.08 24.24
C SER A 16 3.61 6.05 24.21
N ASP A 17 3.86 7.28 23.77
CA ASP A 17 2.82 8.23 23.38
C ASP A 17 2.21 7.86 22.01
N PRO A 18 0.99 8.33 21.68
CA PRO A 18 0.41 8.12 20.34
C PRO A 18 1.35 8.65 19.25
N SER A 19 1.40 8.01 18.08
CA SER A 19 2.30 8.39 16.97
C SER A 19 2.20 9.87 16.57
N GLY A 20 1.00 10.46 16.55
CA GLY A 20 0.78 11.87 16.25
C GLY A 20 1.02 12.84 17.41
N ALA A 21 1.50 12.35 18.57
CA ALA A 21 1.78 13.22 19.71
C ALA A 21 2.91 14.21 19.40
N GLY A 22 2.74 15.46 19.82
CA GLY A 22 3.71 16.54 19.60
C GLY A 22 3.54 17.26 18.25
N GLN A 23 2.67 16.77 17.36
CA GLN A 23 2.36 17.44 16.10
C GLN A 23 1.44 18.67 16.26
N ALA A 24 0.83 18.87 17.44
CA ALA A 24 0.02 20.04 17.77
C ALA A 24 0.35 20.67 19.13
N ASN A 25 -0.15 21.89 19.32
CA ASN A 25 -0.26 22.50 20.63
C ASN A 25 -1.66 23.15 20.82
N PRO A 26 -2.52 22.65 21.72
CA PRO A 26 -2.31 21.48 22.58
C PRO A 26 -2.42 20.16 21.80
N ASN A 27 -1.74 19.12 22.28
CA ASN A 27 -1.86 17.78 21.71
C ASN A 27 -3.30 17.26 21.81
N PRO A 28 -3.79 16.53 20.80
CA PRO A 28 -5.08 15.87 20.89
C PRO A 28 -5.08 14.80 21.99
N SER A 29 -6.18 14.70 22.73
CA SER A 29 -6.36 13.64 23.72
C SER A 29 -6.95 12.40 23.04
N VAL A 30 -6.25 11.27 23.14
CA VAL A 30 -6.76 9.96 22.73
C VAL A 30 -6.81 9.03 23.93
N THR A 31 -7.91 8.27 24.05
CA THR A 31 -8.13 7.37 25.18
C THR A 31 -7.67 5.95 24.82
N PRO A 32 -6.68 5.38 25.52
CA PRO A 32 -6.32 3.98 25.34
C PRO A 32 -7.39 3.05 25.89
N THR A 33 -7.66 1.99 25.14
CA THR A 33 -8.57 0.91 25.53
C THR A 33 -7.79 -0.40 25.63
N LEU A 34 -7.93 -1.10 26.74
CA LEU A 34 -7.28 -2.38 26.96
C LEU A 34 -7.84 -3.42 25.99
N VAL A 35 -6.94 -4.11 25.28
CA VAL A 35 -7.26 -5.20 24.34
C VAL A 35 -7.13 -6.54 25.04
N SER A 36 -5.98 -6.79 25.68
CA SER A 36 -5.69 -8.04 26.38
C SER A 36 -4.59 -7.83 27.42
N VAL A 37 -4.54 -8.71 28.43
CA VAL A 37 -3.39 -8.85 29.33
C VAL A 37 -2.98 -10.32 29.31
N GLN A 38 -1.71 -10.59 29.00
CA GLN A 38 -1.18 -11.94 28.90
C GLN A 38 0.05 -12.11 29.79
N ALA A 39 0.27 -13.33 30.28
CA ALA A 39 1.53 -13.72 30.88
C ALA A 39 2.19 -14.83 30.07
N ALA A 40 3.52 -14.79 29.93
CA ALA A 40 4.30 -15.85 29.28
C ALA A 40 5.63 -16.06 29.99
N ARG A 41 6.11 -17.30 30.02
CA ARG A 41 7.43 -17.66 30.53
C ARG A 41 8.51 -17.22 29.52
N VAL A 42 9.58 -16.64 30.04
CA VAL A 42 10.77 -16.24 29.28
C VAL A 42 11.70 -17.45 29.17
N ILE A 43 12.13 -17.74 27.94
CA ILE A 43 13.14 -18.78 27.64
C ILE A 43 14.54 -18.15 27.61
N ASP A 44 14.66 -17.01 26.93
CA ASP A 44 15.92 -16.29 26.77
C ASP A 44 15.67 -14.79 26.82
N GLU A 45 16.55 -14.07 27.50
CA GLU A 45 16.50 -12.62 27.62
C GLU A 45 16.92 -11.96 26.30
N ALA A 46 16.52 -10.70 26.10
CA ALA A 46 17.00 -9.94 24.94
C ALA A 46 18.52 -9.70 25.05
N THR A 47 19.30 -10.25 24.13
CA THR A 47 20.70 -9.86 23.90
C THR A 47 20.80 -8.85 22.75
N ASP A 48 21.61 -7.80 22.90
CA ASP A 48 21.86 -6.68 21.96
C ASP A 48 21.26 -6.87 20.54
N GLY A 49 20.07 -6.31 20.32
CA GLY A 49 19.34 -6.32 19.04
C GLY A 49 18.44 -7.54 18.76
N SER A 50 18.34 -8.51 19.66
CA SER A 50 17.48 -9.71 19.52
C SER A 50 16.20 -9.61 20.36
N PRO A 51 15.04 -10.09 19.86
CA PRO A 51 13.79 -10.13 20.63
C PRO A 51 13.89 -11.11 21.81
N VAL A 52 13.09 -10.87 22.85
CA VAL A 52 12.91 -11.81 23.98
C VAL A 52 12.22 -13.07 23.47
N GLU A 53 12.76 -14.26 23.79
CA GLU A 53 12.14 -15.53 23.43
C GLU A 53 11.14 -15.97 24.52
N LEU A 54 9.88 -16.12 24.12
CA LEU A 54 8.79 -16.55 24.99
C LEU A 54 8.43 -18.01 24.71
N GLN A 55 8.10 -18.76 25.77
CA GLN A 55 7.59 -20.11 25.66
C GLN A 55 6.12 -20.07 25.23
N GLN A 56 5.82 -20.42 23.97
CA GLN A 56 4.46 -20.29 23.39
C GLN A 56 3.38 -21.04 24.19
N ASP A 57 3.65 -22.27 24.62
CA ASP A 57 2.69 -23.11 25.37
C ASP A 57 2.50 -22.67 26.83
N SER A 58 3.26 -21.67 27.28
CA SER A 58 3.10 -21.06 28.61
C SER A 58 2.20 -19.82 28.61
N LEU A 59 1.69 -19.39 27.44
CA LEU A 59 0.89 -18.17 27.34
C LEU A 59 -0.43 -18.31 28.12
N ILE A 60 -0.71 -17.37 29.01
CA ILE A 60 -1.93 -17.31 29.81
C ILE A 60 -2.64 -15.99 29.54
N ASP A 61 -3.91 -16.05 29.13
CA ASP A 61 -4.77 -14.88 29.00
C ASP A 61 -5.38 -14.50 30.35
N LEU A 62 -4.98 -13.34 30.88
CA LEU A 62 -5.38 -12.78 32.17
C LEU A 62 -6.42 -11.66 32.01
N THR A 63 -6.91 -11.41 30.79
CA THR A 63 -7.81 -10.28 30.49
C THR A 63 -9.07 -10.29 31.35
N THR A 64 -9.63 -11.48 31.62
CA THR A 64 -10.84 -11.62 32.44
C THR A 64 -10.60 -11.49 33.95
N GLU A 65 -9.34 -11.49 34.38
CA GLU A 65 -8.95 -11.32 35.78
C GLU A 65 -8.86 -9.85 36.20
N ILE A 66 -8.86 -8.93 35.22
CA ILE A 66 -8.77 -7.49 35.45
C ILE A 66 -10.03 -6.95 36.11
N LYS A 67 -9.86 -6.25 37.24
CA LYS A 67 -10.94 -5.61 37.99
C LYS A 67 -10.57 -4.15 38.24
N ASN A 68 -11.41 -3.22 37.77
CA ASN A 68 -11.19 -1.77 37.92
C ASN A 68 -9.80 -1.29 37.43
N GLY A 69 -9.24 -1.93 36.40
CA GLY A 69 -7.91 -1.61 35.88
C GLY A 69 -6.74 -2.18 36.69
N GLU A 70 -7.01 -3.03 37.68
CA GLU A 70 -6.02 -3.73 38.48
C GLU A 70 -5.99 -5.23 38.18
N LEU A 71 -4.81 -5.83 38.30
CA LEU A 71 -4.56 -7.27 38.22
C LEU A 71 -3.96 -7.74 39.55
N THR A 72 -4.44 -8.87 40.04
CA THR A 72 -3.77 -9.66 41.08
C THR A 72 -3.56 -11.06 40.55
N TRP A 73 -2.31 -11.42 40.23
CA TRP A 73 -1.96 -12.69 39.61
C TRP A 73 -0.63 -13.23 40.15
N THR A 74 -0.54 -14.54 40.34
CA THR A 74 0.65 -15.24 40.82
C THR A 74 1.26 -16.09 39.71
N ALA A 75 2.53 -15.88 39.41
CA ALA A 75 3.23 -16.61 38.35
C ALA A 75 3.34 -18.11 38.67
N PRO A 76 2.95 -19.02 37.74
CA PRO A 76 3.03 -20.45 37.98
C PRO A 76 4.47 -20.98 37.82
N ASP A 77 4.75 -22.08 38.52
CA ASP A 77 6.03 -22.81 38.49
C ASP A 77 7.27 -21.94 38.78
N ASP A 78 8.46 -22.42 38.44
CA ASP A 78 9.74 -21.71 38.56
C ASP A 78 10.14 -20.99 37.25
N GLY A 79 11.10 -20.07 37.31
CA GLY A 79 11.61 -19.33 36.15
C GLY A 79 11.04 -17.92 36.01
N GLU A 80 11.40 -17.23 34.94
CA GLU A 80 11.01 -15.84 34.71
C GLU A 80 9.74 -15.76 33.86
N TRP A 81 8.83 -14.88 34.28
CA TRP A 81 7.55 -14.58 33.64
C TRP A 81 7.45 -13.11 33.29
N LEU A 82 6.82 -12.85 32.15
CA LEU A 82 6.58 -11.51 31.64
C LEU A 82 5.07 -11.28 31.52
N LEU A 83 4.60 -10.15 32.07
CA LEU A 83 3.23 -9.68 31.94
C LEU A 83 3.17 -8.64 30.82
N ILE A 84 2.35 -8.88 29.79
CA ILE A 84 2.20 -8.01 28.62
C ILE A 84 0.78 -7.46 28.61
N ALA A 85 0.64 -6.14 28.59
CA ALA A 85 -0.65 -5.47 28.41
C ALA A 85 -0.73 -4.87 27.00
N TYR A 86 -1.77 -5.24 26.26
CA TYR A 86 -2.02 -4.79 24.90
C TYR A 86 -3.09 -3.71 24.93
N TRP A 87 -2.79 -2.57 24.34
CA TRP A 87 -3.69 -1.43 24.30
C TRP A 87 -3.89 -0.96 22.87
N LYS A 88 -5.11 -0.54 22.54
CA LYS A 88 -5.42 0.17 21.29
C LYS A 88 -5.82 1.61 21.59
N ARG A 89 -5.50 2.52 20.68
CA ARG A 89 -5.90 3.94 20.74
C ARG A 89 -5.83 4.53 19.33
N GLY A 90 -6.47 5.68 19.13
CA GLY A 90 -6.24 6.49 17.92
C GLY A 90 -4.79 6.99 17.87
N THR A 91 -4.28 7.25 16.66
CA THR A 91 -2.90 7.71 16.44
C THR A 91 -2.67 9.13 16.93
N ALA A 92 -3.73 9.91 17.15
CA ALA A 92 -3.69 11.35 17.38
C ALA A 92 -3.11 12.16 16.20
N GLN A 93 -3.07 11.58 14.99
CA GLN A 93 -2.81 12.35 13.77
C GLN A 93 -4.06 13.15 13.36
N PHE A 94 -3.87 14.37 12.87
CA PHE A 94 -4.95 15.29 12.49
C PHE A 94 -4.46 16.34 11.50
N THR A 95 -5.39 16.97 10.77
CA THR A 95 -5.10 18.13 9.90
C THR A 95 -5.54 19.46 10.53
N HIS A 96 -6.46 19.39 11.50
CA HIS A 96 -6.85 20.46 12.42
C HIS A 96 -7.18 19.83 13.79
N PRO A 97 -7.07 20.52 14.95
CA PRO A 97 -7.38 19.93 16.27
C PRO A 97 -8.77 19.27 16.46
N SER A 98 -9.65 19.38 15.46
CA SER A 98 -10.98 18.76 15.42
C SER A 98 -11.16 17.76 14.26
N LEU A 99 -10.13 17.53 13.44
CA LEU A 99 -10.15 16.71 12.23
C LEU A 99 -9.12 15.60 12.34
N TYR A 100 -9.50 14.57 13.10
CA TYR A 100 -8.69 13.37 13.31
C TYR A 100 -8.66 12.50 12.06
N VAL A 101 -7.52 11.86 11.82
CA VAL A 101 -7.43 10.76 10.86
C VAL A 101 -8.39 9.64 11.27
N VAL A 102 -9.14 9.11 10.32
CA VAL A 102 -10.10 8.02 10.55
C VAL A 102 -9.42 6.64 10.50
N ASP A 103 -10.12 5.62 10.98
CA ASP A 103 -9.72 4.22 10.81
C ASP A 103 -10.01 3.76 9.38
N HIS A 104 -8.96 3.55 8.57
CA HIS A 104 -9.08 3.14 7.16
C HIS A 104 -9.31 1.63 6.98
N TYR A 105 -9.26 0.85 8.06
CA TYR A 105 -9.55 -0.59 8.02
C TYR A 105 -10.95 -0.93 8.51
N GLY A 106 -11.57 -0.03 9.28
CA GLY A 106 -12.91 -0.21 9.84
C GLY A 106 -13.98 0.53 9.06
N LYS A 107 -15.11 -0.14 8.77
CA LYS A 107 -16.28 0.48 8.09
C LYS A 107 -16.73 1.81 8.70
N ALA A 108 -16.62 1.94 10.02
CA ALA A 108 -17.03 3.14 10.73
C ALA A 108 -16.15 4.37 10.38
N GLY A 109 -14.87 4.18 10.05
CA GLY A 109 -14.00 5.28 9.65
C GLY A 109 -14.36 5.80 8.26
N THR A 110 -14.57 4.90 7.30
CA THR A 110 -15.05 5.26 5.96
C THR A 110 -16.43 5.90 5.99
N GLN A 111 -17.36 5.36 6.78
CA GLN A 111 -18.68 5.97 6.97
C GLN A 111 -18.56 7.39 7.53
N ALA A 112 -17.62 7.66 8.44
CA ALA A 112 -17.42 9.01 8.97
C ALA A 112 -16.97 10.00 7.89
N ILE A 113 -16.14 9.58 6.92
CA ILE A 113 -15.79 10.39 5.74
C ILE A 113 -17.05 10.70 4.93
N ILE A 114 -17.81 9.66 4.56
CA ILE A 114 -19.03 9.77 3.76
C ILE A 114 -20.03 10.70 4.46
N ASP A 115 -20.33 10.47 5.74
CA ASP A 115 -21.25 11.28 6.53
C ASP A 115 -20.80 12.73 6.61
N TYR A 116 -19.49 12.99 6.70
CA TYR A 116 -18.99 14.36 6.72
C TYR A 116 -19.28 15.06 5.40
N TRP A 117 -19.00 14.43 4.26
CA TRP A 117 -19.29 14.99 2.95
C TRP A 117 -20.78 15.20 2.73
N GLU A 118 -21.60 14.18 3.02
CA GLU A 118 -23.05 14.20 2.93
C GLU A 118 -23.67 15.35 3.72
N ASN A 119 -23.25 15.52 4.98
CA ASN A 119 -23.87 16.47 5.89
C ASN A 119 -23.30 17.89 5.79
N ASN A 120 -22.07 18.07 5.28
CA ASN A 120 -21.38 19.37 5.35
C ASN A 120 -20.98 19.94 3.98
N LEU A 121 -20.72 19.11 2.97
CA LEU A 121 -20.16 19.55 1.68
C LEU A 121 -21.15 19.40 0.52
N LEU A 122 -21.94 18.32 0.51
CA LEU A 122 -22.85 17.97 -0.59
C LEU A 122 -24.23 18.64 -0.48
N THR A 123 -24.23 19.97 -0.45
CA THR A 123 -25.47 20.76 -0.58
C THR A 123 -26.21 20.45 -1.88
N SER A 124 -27.50 20.79 -1.97
CA SER A 124 -28.29 20.58 -3.20
C SER A 124 -27.68 21.24 -4.44
N ILE A 125 -27.02 22.39 -4.27
CA ILE A 125 -26.33 23.09 -5.36
C ILE A 125 -25.12 22.28 -5.81
N VAL A 126 -24.26 21.86 -4.87
CA VAL A 126 -23.06 21.06 -5.19
C VAL A 126 -23.46 19.77 -5.89
N ARG A 127 -24.46 19.05 -5.37
CA ARG A 127 -24.98 17.83 -5.99
C ARG A 127 -25.50 18.03 -7.41
N GLY A 128 -26.15 19.16 -7.70
CA GLY A 128 -26.61 19.48 -9.04
C GLY A 128 -25.46 19.72 -10.02
N LEU A 129 -24.34 20.27 -9.53
CA LEU A 129 -23.17 20.61 -10.35
C LEU A 129 -22.22 19.42 -10.57
N LEU A 130 -22.14 18.46 -9.64
CA LEU A 130 -21.19 17.35 -9.74
C LEU A 130 -21.32 16.56 -11.06
N PRO A 131 -22.52 16.15 -11.52
CA PRO A 131 -22.65 15.46 -12.82
C PRO A 131 -22.36 16.35 -14.03
N GLU A 132 -22.51 17.69 -13.91
CA GLU A 132 -22.18 18.62 -14.99
C GLU A 132 -20.67 18.80 -15.17
N VAL A 133 -19.92 18.81 -14.07
CA VAL A 133 -18.45 18.85 -14.08
C VAL A 133 -17.88 17.48 -14.43
N GLY A 134 -18.49 16.41 -13.90
CA GLY A 134 -18.00 15.03 -14.00
C GLY A 134 -16.61 14.85 -13.38
N GLY A 135 -15.92 13.79 -13.80
CA GLY A 135 -14.54 13.51 -13.38
C GLY A 135 -14.47 12.61 -12.16
N THR A 136 -13.47 12.85 -11.32
CA THR A 136 -13.08 11.93 -10.25
C THR A 136 -13.15 12.58 -8.87
N MET A 137 -13.62 11.85 -7.86
CA MET A 137 -13.23 12.12 -6.48
C MET A 137 -11.84 11.51 -6.25
N PHE A 138 -10.93 12.27 -5.63
CA PHE A 138 -9.54 11.87 -5.47
C PHE A 138 -9.18 11.61 -4.00
N GLU A 139 -8.63 10.42 -3.73
CA GLU A 139 -7.89 10.09 -2.50
C GLU A 139 -6.38 10.10 -2.79
N ASP A 140 -5.69 10.98 -2.07
CA ASP A 140 -4.22 11.12 -2.12
C ASP A 140 -3.53 9.95 -1.41
N SER A 141 -2.20 9.89 -1.47
CA SER A 141 -1.44 8.89 -0.72
C SER A 141 -1.70 9.00 0.78
N LEU A 142 -1.57 7.88 1.49
CA LEU A 142 -1.85 7.80 2.92
C LEU A 142 -0.55 7.88 3.74
N GLU A 143 -0.29 9.01 4.41
CA GLU A 143 0.84 9.23 5.33
C GLU A 143 0.45 8.93 6.79
N LEU A 144 -0.03 7.71 7.03
CA LEU A 144 -0.43 7.27 8.36
C LEU A 144 0.76 6.74 9.14
N ASP A 145 0.84 7.11 10.42
CA ASP A 145 1.90 6.68 11.33
C ASP A 145 1.27 5.89 12.48
N ALA A 146 1.73 4.65 12.64
CA ALA A 146 1.42 3.81 13.77
C ALA A 146 2.55 2.80 13.99
N THR A 147 2.96 2.62 15.25
CA THR A 147 3.86 1.51 15.61
C THR A 147 3.27 0.16 15.20
N THR A 148 1.96 -0.04 15.35
CA THR A 148 1.24 -1.22 14.86
C THR A 148 -0.17 -0.79 14.47
N PHE A 149 -0.53 -0.97 13.21
CA PHE A 149 -1.87 -0.67 12.71
C PHE A 149 -2.91 -1.61 13.32
N TRP A 150 -4.08 -1.05 13.62
CA TRP A 150 -5.14 -1.78 14.32
C TRP A 150 -6.51 -1.20 14.00
N THR A 151 -7.52 -2.08 13.91
CA THR A 151 -8.93 -1.70 13.93
C THR A 151 -9.67 -2.48 15.02
N PRO A 152 -10.73 -1.95 15.66
CA PRO A 152 -11.40 -2.64 16.77
C PRO A 152 -11.84 -4.08 16.49
N ARG A 153 -12.17 -4.42 15.23
CA ARG A 153 -12.62 -5.76 14.82
C ARG A 153 -11.50 -6.68 14.33
N LEU A 154 -10.25 -6.21 14.28
CA LEU A 154 -9.13 -6.96 13.71
C LEU A 154 -8.99 -8.40 14.27
N PRO A 155 -9.10 -8.67 15.59
CA PRO A 155 -8.97 -10.04 16.10
C PRO A 155 -10.02 -11.00 15.53
N ALA A 156 -11.27 -10.55 15.41
CA ALA A 156 -12.36 -11.36 14.89
C ALA A 156 -12.23 -11.56 13.37
N GLU A 157 -11.94 -10.49 12.63
CA GLU A 157 -11.71 -10.55 11.17
C GLU A 157 -10.52 -11.45 10.84
N PHE A 158 -9.43 -11.38 11.62
CA PHE A 158 -8.27 -12.24 11.47
C PHE A 158 -8.63 -13.71 11.70
N GLU A 159 -9.34 -14.02 12.79
CA GLU A 159 -9.71 -15.41 13.11
C GLU A 159 -10.66 -16.01 12.05
N ASP A 160 -11.62 -15.21 11.57
CA ASP A 160 -12.56 -15.62 10.52
C ASP A 160 -11.85 -15.94 9.20
N ARG A 161 -10.80 -15.19 8.83
CA ARG A 161 -10.05 -15.33 7.57
C ARG A 161 -8.95 -16.39 7.65
N MET A 162 -8.16 -16.37 8.71
CA MET A 162 -6.96 -17.20 8.86
C MET A 162 -7.25 -18.54 9.54
N GLY A 163 -8.40 -18.67 10.22
CA GLY A 163 -8.83 -19.90 10.89
C GLY A 163 -8.10 -20.19 12.20
N TYR A 164 -7.44 -19.20 12.79
CA TYR A 164 -6.82 -19.28 14.11
C TYR A 164 -6.81 -17.89 14.79
N SER A 165 -6.81 -17.87 16.11
CA SER A 165 -6.94 -16.63 16.88
C SER A 165 -5.65 -15.79 16.84
N LEU A 166 -5.78 -14.49 16.56
CA LEU A 166 -4.67 -13.53 16.68
C LEU A 166 -4.20 -13.38 18.14
N ASN A 167 -5.08 -13.64 19.12
CA ASN A 167 -4.77 -13.45 20.53
C ASN A 167 -3.55 -14.26 20.99
N GLU A 168 -3.39 -15.50 20.51
CA GLU A 168 -2.23 -16.36 20.83
C GLU A 168 -0.90 -15.81 20.31
N TYR A 169 -0.94 -14.81 19.43
CA TYR A 169 0.21 -14.29 18.70
C TYR A 169 0.41 -12.79 18.87
N LEU A 170 -0.36 -12.14 19.75
CA LEU A 170 -0.20 -10.71 20.04
C LEU A 170 1.24 -10.32 20.42
N PRO A 171 2.04 -11.10 21.18
CA PRO A 171 3.44 -10.75 21.42
C PRO A 171 4.26 -10.56 20.14
N LEU A 172 3.95 -11.32 19.09
CA LEU A 172 4.77 -11.37 17.87
C LEU A 172 4.51 -10.21 16.91
N ILE A 173 3.35 -9.55 17.00
CA ILE A 173 3.01 -8.38 16.18
C ILE A 173 3.46 -7.06 16.82
N LEU A 174 3.88 -7.08 18.10
CA LEU A 174 4.44 -5.90 18.74
C LEU A 174 5.78 -5.52 18.11
N LYS A 175 5.93 -4.21 17.90
CA LYS A 175 7.15 -3.57 17.40
C LYS A 175 7.72 -2.67 18.50
N GLY A 176 9.04 -2.74 18.69
CA GLY A 176 9.74 -2.01 19.76
C GLY A 176 9.97 -0.55 19.43
N ASP A 177 9.96 -0.21 18.15
CA ASP A 177 10.16 1.12 17.60
C ASP A 177 9.53 1.21 16.20
N GLU A 178 9.63 2.40 15.60
CA GLU A 178 9.19 2.69 14.23
C GLU A 178 9.98 1.90 13.17
N THR A 179 11.19 1.40 13.50
CA THR A 179 11.97 0.56 12.58
C THR A 179 11.39 -0.84 12.40
N GLY A 180 10.35 -1.18 13.18
CA GLY A 180 9.66 -2.45 13.10
C GLY A 180 10.39 -3.59 13.81
N SER A 181 11.31 -3.26 14.72
CA SER A 181 12.11 -4.23 15.45
C SER A 181 11.23 -5.15 16.30
N ALA A 182 11.55 -6.43 16.27
CA ALA A 182 10.87 -7.46 17.03
C ALA A 182 11.03 -7.24 18.54
N VAL A 183 9.92 -7.17 19.28
CA VAL A 183 9.99 -7.20 20.76
C VAL A 183 10.08 -8.63 21.28
N TYR A 184 9.22 -9.51 20.76
CA TYR A 184 9.11 -10.91 21.21
C TYR A 184 9.18 -11.90 20.04
N THR A 185 9.59 -13.14 20.36
CA THR A 185 9.62 -14.28 19.42
C THR A 185 9.22 -15.58 20.13
N TYR A 186 8.71 -16.55 19.36
CA TYR A 186 8.50 -17.95 19.79
C TYR A 186 9.52 -18.89 19.11
N GLY A 187 10.73 -18.40 18.86
CA GLY A 187 11.73 -19.09 18.04
C GLY A 187 11.55 -18.91 16.53
N LYS A 188 12.09 -19.83 15.72
CA LYS A 188 12.27 -19.62 14.27
C LYS A 188 11.04 -19.98 13.43
N GLY A 189 10.58 -19.05 12.59
CA GLY A 189 9.71 -19.31 11.43
C GLY A 189 8.27 -18.83 11.56
N ILE A 190 7.67 -18.91 12.76
CA ILE A 190 6.24 -18.57 12.97
C ILE A 190 5.93 -17.09 12.73
N ARG A 191 6.82 -16.20 13.17
CA ARG A 191 6.68 -14.75 13.04
C ARG A 191 6.50 -14.29 11.58
N SER A 192 7.23 -14.92 10.65
CA SER A 192 7.16 -14.51 9.24
C SER A 192 5.85 -14.89 8.57
N GLN A 193 5.26 -16.02 8.95
CA GLN A 193 3.94 -16.42 8.46
C GLN A 193 2.87 -15.51 9.06
N LEU A 194 2.87 -15.37 10.39
CA LEU A 194 1.92 -14.50 11.08
C LEU A 194 1.93 -13.08 10.53
N ARG A 195 3.11 -12.50 10.26
CA ARG A 195 3.21 -11.16 9.70
C ARG A 195 2.50 -11.06 8.35
N ASN A 196 2.70 -12.05 7.47
CA ASN A 196 2.02 -12.06 6.18
C ASN A 196 0.51 -12.19 6.36
N ASP A 197 0.04 -13.13 7.18
CA ASP A 197 -1.37 -13.37 7.46
C ASP A 197 -2.03 -12.11 8.09
N PHE A 198 -1.29 -11.37 8.93
CA PHE A 198 -1.72 -10.12 9.56
C PHE A 198 -1.79 -8.96 8.56
N GLU A 199 -0.76 -8.78 7.74
CA GLU A 199 -0.71 -7.75 6.69
C GLU A 199 -1.76 -8.02 5.59
N GLU A 200 -2.00 -9.29 5.25
CA GLU A 200 -3.06 -9.73 4.33
C GLU A 200 -4.44 -9.38 4.89
N THR A 201 -4.71 -9.70 6.16
CA THR A 201 -5.97 -9.33 6.83
C THR A 201 -6.19 -7.82 6.81
N LEU A 202 -5.16 -7.02 7.15
CA LEU A 202 -5.26 -5.56 7.09
C LEU A 202 -5.53 -5.07 5.66
N GLY A 203 -4.84 -5.64 4.67
CA GLY A 203 -5.01 -5.27 3.27
C GLY A 203 -6.41 -5.54 2.74
N GLU A 204 -6.98 -6.72 3.05
CA GLU A 204 -8.36 -7.06 2.71
C GLU A 204 -9.36 -6.14 3.40
N LEU A 205 -9.13 -5.80 4.67
CA LEU A 205 -9.99 -4.86 5.40
C LEU A 205 -9.95 -3.45 4.81
N TYR A 206 -8.78 -2.97 4.35
CA TYR A 206 -8.67 -1.69 3.63
C TYR A 206 -9.45 -1.74 2.32
N LEU A 207 -9.30 -2.81 1.53
CA LEU A 207 -10.00 -2.96 0.26
C LEU A 207 -11.53 -2.95 0.46
N GLU A 208 -12.04 -3.84 1.31
CA GLU A 208 -13.48 -4.05 1.52
C GLU A 208 -14.15 -2.87 2.26
N ASN A 209 -13.51 -2.37 3.32
CA ASN A 209 -14.15 -1.40 4.21
C ASN A 209 -13.87 0.05 3.83
N HIS A 210 -12.95 0.30 2.91
CA HIS A 210 -12.55 1.64 2.52
C HIS A 210 -12.64 1.87 1.02
N VAL A 211 -11.85 1.15 0.22
CA VAL A 211 -11.79 1.37 -1.23
C VAL A 211 -13.13 1.07 -1.89
N GLU A 212 -13.67 -0.13 -1.70
CA GLU A 212 -14.95 -0.53 -2.30
C GLU A 212 -16.10 0.36 -1.81
N MET A 213 -16.14 0.62 -0.50
CA MET A 213 -17.19 1.44 0.12
C MET A 213 -17.15 2.90 -0.35
N LEU A 214 -15.96 3.51 -0.46
CA LEU A 214 -15.83 4.87 -1.00
C LEU A 214 -16.20 4.90 -2.48
N GLN A 215 -15.75 3.95 -3.27
CA GLN A 215 -16.05 3.89 -4.68
C GLN A 215 -17.56 3.75 -4.94
N GLU A 216 -18.26 2.87 -4.23
CA GLU A 216 -19.72 2.75 -4.30
C GLU A 216 -20.43 4.08 -4.01
N TRP A 217 -19.98 4.80 -2.97
CA TRP A 217 -20.52 6.11 -2.63
C TRP A 217 -20.19 7.18 -3.69
N VAL A 218 -18.96 7.21 -4.19
CA VAL A 218 -18.50 8.15 -5.23
C VAL A 218 -19.30 7.95 -6.52
N HIS A 219 -19.57 6.70 -6.92
CA HIS A 219 -20.45 6.37 -8.03
C HIS A 219 -21.88 6.89 -7.80
N SER A 220 -22.39 6.79 -6.57
CA SER A 220 -23.75 7.25 -6.22
C SER A 220 -23.95 8.76 -6.41
N ILE A 221 -22.86 9.53 -6.41
CA ILE A 221 -22.87 10.99 -6.65
C ILE A 221 -22.40 11.37 -8.07
N GLY A 222 -22.23 10.38 -8.96
CA GLY A 222 -21.97 10.59 -10.39
C GLY A 222 -20.52 10.86 -10.75
N LEU A 223 -19.56 10.44 -9.92
CA LEU A 223 -18.12 10.59 -10.16
C LEU A 223 -17.43 9.22 -10.27
N GLU A 224 -16.22 9.20 -10.81
CA GLU A 224 -15.27 8.06 -10.75
C GLU A 224 -14.40 8.18 -9.47
N PHE A 225 -13.94 7.07 -8.91
CA PHE A 225 -12.98 7.07 -7.81
C PHE A 225 -11.54 7.00 -8.35
N ARG A 226 -10.75 8.04 -8.04
CA ARG A 226 -9.32 8.09 -8.32
C ARG A 226 -8.58 7.98 -7.01
N ASN A 227 -7.65 7.04 -6.89
CA ASN A 227 -6.95 6.81 -5.63
C ASN A 227 -5.46 6.57 -5.90
N GLN A 228 -4.59 7.00 -5.00
CA GLN A 228 -3.19 6.56 -4.93
C GLN A 228 -3.10 5.33 -4.02
N PRO A 229 -3.08 4.09 -4.57
CA PRO A 229 -3.21 2.87 -3.78
C PRO A 229 -1.85 2.47 -3.18
N TYR A 230 -1.19 3.36 -2.46
CA TYR A 230 0.01 3.05 -1.71
C TYR A 230 0.10 3.91 -0.44
N SER A 231 0.92 3.45 0.50
CA SER A 231 1.24 4.18 1.72
C SER A 231 2.74 4.06 2.02
N MET A 232 3.27 4.98 2.81
CA MET A 232 4.65 4.91 3.29
C MET A 232 4.84 3.82 4.35
N GLU A 233 3.82 3.53 5.16
CA GLU A 233 3.93 2.64 6.31
C GLU A 233 2.75 1.67 6.48
N MET A 234 1.57 2.04 5.97
CA MET A 234 0.36 1.24 6.10
C MET A 234 0.39 0.02 5.17
N PRO A 235 0.21 -1.22 5.69
CA PRO A 235 0.01 -2.38 4.84
C PRO A 235 -1.24 -2.20 3.97
N MET A 236 -1.06 -2.21 2.65
CA MET A 236 -2.17 -2.23 1.70
C MET A 236 -1.79 -2.98 0.42
N PRO A 237 -2.76 -3.64 -0.25
CA PRO A 237 -2.51 -4.46 -1.42
C PRO A 237 -2.57 -3.62 -2.70
N SER A 238 -1.61 -2.72 -2.91
CA SER A 238 -1.53 -1.75 -4.00
C SER A 238 -1.91 -2.23 -5.40
N ILE A 239 -1.44 -3.41 -5.83
CA ILE A 239 -1.70 -3.94 -7.18
C ILE A 239 -3.15 -4.44 -7.26
N THR A 240 -3.64 -5.09 -6.20
CA THR A 240 -5.06 -5.50 -6.10
C THR A 240 -5.97 -4.29 -5.98
N THR A 241 -5.66 -3.30 -5.15
CA THR A 241 -6.43 -2.05 -5.09
C THR A 241 -6.48 -1.36 -6.46
N ALA A 242 -5.40 -1.41 -7.24
CA ALA A 242 -5.41 -0.88 -8.61
C ALA A 242 -6.30 -1.67 -9.60
N SER A 243 -6.66 -2.93 -9.31
CA SER A 243 -7.69 -3.65 -10.07
C SER A 243 -9.11 -3.26 -9.65
N GLU A 244 -9.29 -2.82 -8.41
CA GLU A 244 -10.62 -2.49 -7.88
C GLU A 244 -10.99 -1.01 -8.02
N THR A 245 -10.04 -0.09 -8.24
CA THR A 245 -10.31 1.36 -8.40
C THR A 245 -10.53 1.76 -9.87
N ASP A 246 -11.49 2.68 -10.15
CA ASP A 246 -11.76 3.19 -11.51
C ASP A 246 -10.52 3.80 -12.17
N VAL A 247 -9.78 4.63 -11.43
CA VAL A 247 -8.56 5.31 -11.87
C VAL A 247 -7.47 5.20 -10.80
N PRO A 248 -6.65 4.14 -10.77
CA PRO A 248 -5.47 4.12 -9.92
C PRO A 248 -4.51 5.23 -10.33
N GLU A 249 -3.80 5.79 -9.35
CA GLU A 249 -2.85 6.88 -9.52
C GLU A 249 -1.49 6.52 -8.90
N GLY A 250 -0.40 6.81 -9.61
CA GLY A 250 0.95 6.85 -9.04
C GLY A 250 1.41 8.26 -8.71
N GLU A 251 2.67 8.42 -8.32
CA GLU A 251 3.30 9.72 -8.19
C GLU A 251 4.76 9.72 -8.62
N THR A 252 5.22 10.80 -9.25
CA THR A 252 6.63 10.96 -9.61
C THR A 252 7.53 11.39 -8.45
N LEU A 253 6.94 11.77 -7.30
CA LEU A 253 7.67 12.23 -6.13
C LEU A 253 8.07 11.06 -5.21
N GLY A 254 7.13 10.18 -4.91
CA GLY A 254 7.31 8.94 -4.16
C GLY A 254 7.86 7.77 -4.99
N PHE A 255 7.43 7.59 -6.25
CA PHE A 255 7.88 6.44 -7.04
C PHE A 255 9.26 6.70 -7.67
N ARG A 256 10.22 5.86 -7.28
CA ARG A 256 11.62 5.97 -7.75
C ARG A 256 11.97 5.04 -8.88
N HIS A 257 11.05 4.14 -9.24
CA HIS A 257 11.26 3.09 -10.22
C HIS A 257 10.02 2.91 -11.09
N LEU A 258 10.24 2.65 -12.38
CA LEU A 258 9.15 2.37 -13.33
C LEU A 258 8.35 1.12 -12.98
N ASP A 259 8.91 0.24 -12.16
CA ASP A 259 8.26 -1.00 -11.75
C ASP A 259 7.03 -0.76 -10.87
N SER A 260 7.02 0.29 -10.04
CA SER A 260 5.82 0.68 -9.25
C SER A 260 4.65 1.01 -10.17
N TYR A 261 4.89 1.77 -11.24
CA TYR A 261 3.88 2.06 -12.26
C TYR A 261 3.44 0.82 -13.03
N ARG A 262 4.38 -0.07 -13.40
CA ARG A 262 4.06 -1.33 -14.09
C ARG A 262 3.23 -2.27 -13.23
N ALA A 263 3.37 -2.18 -11.91
CA ALA A 263 2.59 -2.95 -10.96
C ALA A 263 1.15 -2.43 -10.90
N LEU A 264 0.95 -1.12 -10.75
CA LEU A 264 -0.39 -0.52 -10.85
C LEU A 264 -1.04 -0.76 -12.22
N ALA A 265 -0.25 -0.67 -13.30
CA ALA A 265 -0.72 -0.97 -14.65
C ALA A 265 -1.17 -2.44 -14.80
N GLY A 266 -0.50 -3.37 -14.11
CA GLY A 266 -0.87 -4.78 -14.10
C GLY A 266 -2.25 -5.02 -13.49
N GLY A 267 -2.53 -4.42 -12.33
CA GLY A 267 -3.86 -4.45 -11.70
C GLY A 267 -4.94 -3.85 -12.61
N ARG A 268 -4.70 -2.61 -13.06
CA ARG A 268 -5.59 -1.86 -13.96
C ARG A 268 -5.93 -2.63 -15.24
N ASP A 269 -4.92 -3.20 -15.91
CA ASP A 269 -5.13 -3.87 -17.19
C ASP A 269 -5.77 -5.26 -17.04
N ILE A 270 -5.56 -5.96 -15.91
CA ILE A 270 -6.30 -7.20 -15.60
C ILE A 270 -7.78 -6.87 -15.34
N ALA A 271 -8.06 -5.81 -14.59
CA ALA A 271 -9.44 -5.35 -14.35
C ALA A 271 -10.15 -4.95 -15.65
N GLY A 272 -9.39 -4.50 -16.65
CA GLY A 272 -9.94 -3.94 -17.89
C GLY A 272 -10.29 -2.45 -17.76
N ASN A 273 -9.79 -1.80 -16.70
CA ASN A 273 -9.92 -0.36 -16.51
C ASN A 273 -9.04 0.37 -17.52
N GLN A 274 -9.45 1.59 -17.90
CA GLN A 274 -8.85 2.28 -19.04
C GLN A 274 -7.73 3.26 -18.63
N LYS A 275 -7.85 3.88 -17.45
CA LYS A 275 -6.98 4.96 -17.01
C LYS A 275 -6.05 4.48 -15.90
N LEU A 276 -4.77 4.83 -16.03
CA LEU A 276 -3.80 4.84 -14.94
C LEU A 276 -3.22 6.25 -14.92
N SER A 277 -3.51 7.00 -13.86
CA SER A 277 -3.05 8.37 -13.73
C SER A 277 -1.77 8.48 -12.92
N ASP A 278 -1.17 9.66 -12.93
CA ASP A 278 0.01 9.97 -12.12
C ASP A 278 -0.05 11.43 -11.68
N GLU A 279 0.27 11.65 -10.41
CA GLU A 279 0.65 12.94 -9.89
C GLU A 279 2.05 13.31 -10.40
N THR A 280 2.07 14.07 -11.49
CA THR A 280 3.29 14.29 -12.28
C THR A 280 3.98 15.61 -11.95
N GLY A 281 5.28 15.52 -11.69
CA GLY A 281 6.18 16.66 -11.62
C GLY A 281 6.46 17.20 -10.23
N GLY A 282 6.06 16.51 -9.15
CA GLY A 282 6.58 16.74 -7.80
C GLY A 282 8.12 16.67 -7.79
N SER A 283 8.80 17.46 -6.96
CA SER A 283 10.28 17.43 -6.90
C SER A 283 10.81 17.85 -5.53
N PHE A 284 11.46 16.92 -4.81
CA PHE A 284 12.38 17.21 -3.70
C PHE A 284 13.82 17.45 -4.22
N PRO A 285 14.67 18.19 -3.48
CA PRO A 285 16.10 18.32 -3.79
C PRO A 285 16.87 16.99 -3.73
N LYS A 286 18.09 17.01 -4.30
CA LYS A 286 18.97 15.91 -4.76
C LYS A 286 19.19 14.71 -3.80
N GLU A 287 19.03 14.85 -2.50
CA GLU A 287 19.41 13.82 -1.51
C GLU A 287 18.62 12.50 -1.59
N ARG A 288 17.54 12.44 -2.39
CA ARG A 288 16.70 11.25 -2.59
C ARG A 288 16.82 10.57 -3.97
N TYR A 289 17.70 10.98 -4.88
CA TYR A 289 17.84 10.31 -6.19
C TYR A 289 18.95 9.24 -6.19
N PRO A 290 18.77 8.11 -6.89
CA PRO A 290 19.82 7.09 -7.05
C PRO A 290 21.05 7.62 -7.81
N GLU A 291 22.19 6.98 -7.55
CA GLU A 291 23.51 7.31 -8.09
C GLU A 291 23.50 7.39 -9.63
N GLY A 292 23.97 8.51 -10.22
CA GLY A 292 24.12 8.70 -11.67
C GLY A 292 23.42 9.93 -12.31
N TRP A 293 22.68 10.73 -11.53
CA TRP A 293 22.03 11.98 -11.99
C TRP A 293 22.80 13.23 -11.52
N GLU A 294 24.10 13.30 -11.83
CA GLU A 294 25.04 14.18 -11.11
C GLU A 294 24.88 15.69 -11.37
N GLU A 295 24.23 16.12 -12.46
CA GLU A 295 24.32 17.51 -12.91
C GLU A 295 23.19 18.47 -12.49
N VAL A 296 22.21 18.07 -11.67
CA VAL A 296 21.09 18.97 -11.33
C VAL A 296 20.91 19.16 -9.82
N ASP A 297 20.97 20.44 -9.42
CA ASP A 297 20.44 21.06 -8.21
C ASP A 297 21.23 20.98 -6.89
N GLU A 298 21.99 22.05 -6.64
CA GLU A 298 22.64 22.42 -5.37
C GLU A 298 21.82 23.48 -4.58
N VAL A 299 20.51 23.62 -4.84
CA VAL A 299 19.64 24.57 -4.13
C VAL A 299 18.47 23.81 -3.52
N GLY A 300 18.37 23.87 -2.19
CA GLY A 300 17.41 23.12 -1.38
C GLY A 300 15.95 23.40 -1.72
N PHE A 301 15.08 22.76 -0.93
CA PHE A 301 13.60 22.74 -0.89
C PHE A 301 12.83 23.99 -1.40
N LEU A 302 13.47 25.15 -1.44
CA LEU A 302 12.93 26.43 -1.90
C LEU A 302 13.45 26.78 -3.32
N GLY A 303 12.61 26.61 -4.35
CA GLY A 303 12.81 27.19 -5.69
C GLY A 303 12.72 26.23 -6.87
N ALA A 304 12.67 24.91 -6.64
CA ALA A 304 12.62 23.89 -7.71
C ALA A 304 11.47 24.11 -8.70
N SER A 305 10.30 24.54 -8.21
CA SER A 305 9.13 24.90 -9.05
C SER A 305 9.44 25.87 -10.19
N TYR A 306 10.33 26.84 -9.97
CA TYR A 306 10.62 27.92 -10.92
C TYR A 306 11.75 27.59 -11.89
N ARG A 307 12.46 26.46 -11.67
CA ARG A 307 13.59 26.02 -12.50
C ARG A 307 13.24 24.88 -13.44
N ARG A 308 12.21 24.10 -13.14
CA ARG A 308 11.78 22.97 -13.97
C ARG A 308 11.27 23.47 -15.33
N THR A 309 12.02 23.17 -16.37
CA THR A 309 11.62 23.46 -17.76
C THR A 309 10.51 22.51 -18.23
N TRP A 310 9.73 22.92 -19.23
CA TRP A 310 8.76 22.02 -19.85
C TRP A 310 9.41 20.80 -20.50
N GLY A 311 10.65 20.90 -20.99
CA GLY A 311 11.38 19.75 -21.53
C GLY A 311 11.63 18.67 -20.48
N GLN A 312 11.99 19.06 -19.25
CA GLN A 312 12.15 18.12 -18.13
C GLN A 312 10.81 17.49 -17.74
N VAL A 313 9.73 18.27 -17.67
CA VAL A 313 8.38 17.74 -17.39
C VAL A 313 7.97 16.73 -18.45
N LEU A 314 8.12 17.06 -19.73
CA LEU A 314 7.77 16.18 -20.82
C LEU A 314 8.65 14.92 -20.84
N SER A 315 9.91 15.00 -20.42
CA SER A 315 10.77 13.83 -20.24
C SER A 315 10.21 12.89 -19.17
N THR A 316 9.83 13.42 -18.00
CA THR A 316 9.21 12.62 -16.92
C THR A 316 7.89 12.01 -17.37
N VAL A 317 7.01 12.80 -17.99
CA VAL A 317 5.72 12.33 -18.56
C VAL A 317 5.95 11.21 -19.57
N SER A 318 6.90 11.39 -20.49
CA SER A 318 7.21 10.39 -21.51
C SER A 318 7.73 9.09 -20.90
N GLU A 319 8.54 9.18 -19.85
CA GLU A 319 9.11 8.03 -19.15
C GLU A 319 8.01 7.19 -18.48
N ILE A 320 7.14 7.82 -17.68
CA ILE A 320 6.06 7.09 -16.99
C ILE A 320 5.00 6.54 -17.96
N TYR A 321 4.81 7.16 -19.14
CA TYR A 321 3.97 6.60 -20.20
C TYR A 321 4.50 5.25 -20.70
N THR A 322 5.82 5.04 -20.71
CA THR A 322 6.39 3.71 -21.05
C THR A 322 6.13 2.63 -20.01
N ALA A 323 5.73 3.03 -18.80
CA ALA A 323 5.43 2.14 -17.68
C ALA A 323 3.93 1.88 -17.50
N GLY A 324 3.08 2.47 -18.36
CA GLY A 324 1.64 2.23 -18.40
C GLY A 324 0.78 3.42 -18.01
N VAL A 325 1.35 4.50 -17.44
CA VAL A 325 0.60 5.72 -17.15
C VAL A 325 0.03 6.29 -18.45
N ASN A 326 -1.22 6.74 -18.42
CA ASN A 326 -1.87 7.35 -19.58
C ASN A 326 -2.71 8.57 -19.23
N GLN A 327 -2.64 9.08 -18.00
CA GLN A 327 -3.25 10.35 -17.59
C GLN A 327 -2.31 11.09 -16.61
N SER A 328 -1.59 12.10 -17.09
CA SER A 328 -0.73 12.90 -16.21
C SER A 328 -1.50 14.07 -15.61
N VAL A 329 -1.46 14.19 -14.29
CA VAL A 329 -2.04 15.31 -13.52
C VAL A 329 -0.89 16.13 -12.96
N LEU A 330 -0.66 17.32 -13.53
CA LEU A 330 0.53 18.11 -13.22
C LEU A 330 0.44 18.72 -11.81
N HIS A 331 1.35 18.29 -10.94
CA HIS A 331 1.55 18.86 -9.61
C HIS A 331 2.43 20.12 -9.70
N GLY A 332 1.99 21.30 -9.25
CA GLY A 332 0.61 21.70 -8.98
C GLY A 332 0.31 23.10 -9.53
N PHE A 333 -0.98 23.42 -9.68
CA PHE A 333 -1.48 24.74 -10.07
C PHE A 333 -2.05 25.44 -8.83
N SER A 334 -1.25 26.23 -8.12
CA SER A 334 -1.77 26.96 -6.96
C SER A 334 -2.68 28.12 -7.37
N TYR A 335 -3.64 28.45 -6.51
CA TYR A 335 -4.51 29.62 -6.70
C TYR A 335 -3.72 30.93 -6.87
N ALA A 336 -4.27 31.81 -7.72
CA ALA A 336 -3.71 33.14 -7.97
C ALA A 336 -3.65 33.95 -6.67
N ASP A 337 -4.76 33.93 -5.94
CA ASP A 337 -5.02 34.73 -4.74
C ASP A 337 -5.42 33.82 -3.59
N ALA A 338 -4.90 34.11 -2.39
CA ALA A 338 -5.34 33.55 -1.12
C ALA A 338 -5.06 34.60 -0.03
N PRO A 339 -5.76 34.57 1.13
CA PRO A 339 -5.56 35.56 2.18
C PRO A 339 -4.09 35.73 2.66
N SER A 340 -3.28 34.68 2.54
CA SER A 340 -1.85 34.68 2.90
C SER A 340 -0.90 34.68 1.70
N ALA A 341 -1.40 34.89 0.47
CA ALA A 341 -0.58 34.85 -0.74
C ALA A 341 0.34 36.08 -0.83
N SER A 342 1.60 35.85 -1.17
CA SER A 342 2.56 36.88 -1.59
C SER A 342 3.03 36.59 -3.01
N TRP A 343 3.57 37.58 -3.73
CA TRP A 343 4.19 37.30 -5.03
C TRP A 343 5.27 36.24 -4.88
N PRO A 344 5.31 35.18 -5.72
CA PRO A 344 4.55 34.95 -6.96
C PRO A 344 3.25 34.13 -6.83
N GLY A 345 2.77 33.81 -5.62
CA GLY A 345 1.50 33.09 -5.41
C GLY A 345 1.39 32.41 -4.06
N TRP A 346 0.20 31.88 -3.76
CA TRP A 346 0.04 30.92 -2.67
C TRP A 346 0.64 29.57 -3.05
N HIS A 347 1.18 28.84 -2.07
CA HIS A 347 1.85 27.56 -2.26
C HIS A 347 1.60 26.65 -1.05
N ALA A 348 0.67 25.69 -1.18
CA ALA A 348 0.24 24.81 -0.08
C ALA A 348 1.42 24.02 0.54
N PHE A 349 2.33 23.55 -0.32
CA PHE A 349 3.48 22.71 0.04
C PHE A 349 4.81 23.44 -0.16
N GLY A 350 4.81 24.77 -0.01
CA GLY A 350 5.93 25.61 -0.40
C GLY A 350 6.22 25.51 -1.90
N THR A 351 7.45 25.83 -2.32
CA THR A 351 7.80 25.86 -3.76
C THR A 351 8.15 24.49 -4.35
N VAL A 352 7.62 23.39 -3.80
CA VAL A 352 7.73 22.03 -4.34
C VAL A 352 6.72 21.87 -5.49
N ALA A 353 7.18 22.01 -6.73
CA ALA A 353 6.40 21.94 -7.98
C ALA A 353 5.08 22.76 -8.12
N MET A 354 4.65 23.53 -7.12
CA MET A 354 3.40 24.29 -7.03
C MET A 354 3.20 25.48 -8.01
N ALA A 355 4.15 25.73 -8.91
CA ALA A 355 4.12 26.91 -9.77
C ALA A 355 3.73 26.61 -11.24
N ARG A 356 2.95 25.56 -11.51
CA ARG A 356 2.48 25.22 -12.87
C ARG A 356 1.32 26.13 -13.30
N GLY A 357 1.58 27.41 -13.54
CA GLY A 357 0.53 28.36 -13.90
C GLY A 357 1.01 29.61 -14.66
N PRO A 358 0.09 30.53 -15.03
CA PRO A 358 0.37 31.73 -15.85
C PRO A 358 1.35 32.72 -15.24
N ARG A 359 1.72 32.53 -13.97
CA ARG A 359 2.71 33.33 -13.24
C ARG A 359 4.15 32.93 -13.59
N GLN A 360 4.35 31.83 -14.32
CA GLN A 360 5.63 31.45 -14.91
C GLN A 360 5.80 32.01 -16.32
N PRO A 361 6.96 32.60 -16.66
CA PRO A 361 7.26 33.01 -18.03
C PRO A 361 7.18 31.86 -19.05
N THR A 362 7.40 30.62 -18.61
CA THR A 362 7.30 29.42 -19.43
C THR A 362 5.85 29.05 -19.79
N TRP A 363 4.84 29.60 -19.10
CA TRP A 363 3.42 29.30 -19.36
C TRP A 363 2.97 29.65 -20.76
N LYS A 364 3.65 30.58 -21.44
CA LYS A 364 3.40 30.88 -22.87
C LYS A 364 3.51 29.66 -23.78
N HIS A 365 4.17 28.59 -23.33
CA HIS A 365 4.32 27.33 -24.07
C HIS A 365 3.28 26.26 -23.69
N ILE A 366 2.36 26.54 -22.76
CA ILE A 366 1.45 25.53 -22.21
C ILE A 366 0.63 24.84 -23.29
N ASN A 367 0.15 25.57 -24.31
CA ASN A 367 -0.64 24.98 -25.40
C ASN A 367 0.14 23.93 -26.20
N THR A 368 1.46 24.09 -26.36
CA THR A 368 2.31 23.08 -27.00
C THR A 368 2.47 21.86 -26.11
N VAL A 369 2.70 22.09 -24.81
CA VAL A 369 2.90 21.04 -23.80
C VAL A 369 1.63 20.23 -23.59
N SER A 370 0.51 20.88 -23.27
CA SER A 370 -0.79 20.24 -23.10
C SER A 370 -1.29 19.60 -24.39
N GLY A 371 -0.99 20.19 -25.55
CA GLY A 371 -1.30 19.57 -26.84
C GLY A 371 -0.52 18.27 -27.09
N TYR A 372 0.75 18.21 -26.69
CA TYR A 372 1.54 16.96 -26.74
C TYR A 372 0.99 15.91 -25.78
N MET A 373 0.73 16.29 -24.52
CA MET A 373 0.17 15.39 -23.51
C MET A 373 -1.20 14.87 -23.96
N GLY A 374 -2.12 15.74 -24.35
CA GLY A 374 -3.46 15.37 -24.81
C GLY A 374 -3.45 14.39 -25.98
N ARG A 375 -2.61 14.61 -27.01
CA ARG A 375 -2.48 13.65 -28.12
C ARG A 375 -1.89 12.31 -27.70
N SER A 376 -0.92 12.33 -26.78
CA SER A 376 -0.28 11.09 -26.31
C SER A 376 -1.27 10.28 -25.47
N GLN A 377 -1.96 10.94 -24.53
CA GLN A 377 -3.00 10.32 -23.69
C GLN A 377 -4.16 9.80 -24.54
N GLU A 378 -4.61 10.53 -25.57
CA GLU A 378 -5.66 10.08 -26.50
C GLU A 378 -5.29 8.72 -27.14
N VAL A 379 -4.04 8.57 -27.61
CA VAL A 379 -3.58 7.29 -28.19
C VAL A 379 -3.49 6.20 -27.13
N LEU A 380 -2.96 6.52 -25.95
CA LEU A 380 -2.73 5.56 -24.86
C LEU A 380 -4.02 5.12 -24.15
N GLN A 381 -5.10 5.90 -24.22
CA GLN A 381 -6.40 5.58 -23.61
C GLN A 381 -7.35 4.88 -24.58
N ASN A 382 -7.24 5.12 -25.89
CA ASN A 382 -8.09 4.47 -26.90
C ASN A 382 -7.56 3.14 -27.43
N ALA A 383 -6.46 2.63 -26.87
CA ALA A 383 -5.89 1.34 -27.21
C ALA A 383 -5.97 0.37 -26.03
N THR A 384 -6.02 -0.93 -26.32
CA THR A 384 -5.84 -1.96 -25.30
C THR A 384 -4.36 -2.14 -25.00
N SER A 385 -3.95 -1.93 -23.74
CA SER A 385 -2.59 -2.21 -23.29
C SER A 385 -2.22 -3.67 -23.55
N LYS A 386 -0.98 -3.91 -24.02
CA LYS A 386 -0.43 -5.25 -24.27
C LYS A 386 0.95 -5.36 -23.63
N ALA A 387 1.17 -6.47 -22.93
CA ALA A 387 2.45 -6.78 -22.30
C ALA A 387 2.89 -8.21 -22.63
N ASP A 388 4.19 -8.42 -22.88
CA ASP A 388 4.69 -9.75 -23.24
C ASP A 388 4.70 -10.70 -22.05
N ILE A 389 5.05 -10.21 -20.86
CA ILE A 389 5.37 -11.01 -19.68
C ILE A 389 4.60 -10.50 -18.46
N ALA A 390 3.93 -11.39 -17.75
CA ALA A 390 3.46 -11.16 -16.40
C ALA A 390 4.50 -11.67 -15.40
N ILE A 391 4.90 -10.85 -14.44
CA ILE A 391 5.82 -11.23 -13.36
C ILE A 391 5.02 -11.34 -12.07
N TYR A 392 5.07 -12.51 -11.43
CA TYR A 392 4.44 -12.73 -10.15
C TYR A 392 5.16 -11.94 -9.06
N GLN A 393 4.40 -11.11 -8.36
CA GLN A 393 4.87 -10.28 -7.26
C GLN A 393 4.07 -10.64 -6.00
N GLN A 394 4.70 -11.41 -5.11
CA GLN A 394 4.01 -11.89 -3.90
C GLN A 394 3.66 -10.74 -2.93
N GLN A 395 4.54 -9.74 -2.81
CA GLN A 395 4.25 -8.56 -2.00
C GLN A 395 3.45 -7.59 -2.84
N ASP A 396 2.16 -7.49 -2.52
CA ASP A 396 1.19 -6.64 -3.17
C ASP A 396 1.37 -5.15 -2.78
N ASP A 397 2.59 -4.66 -2.64
CA ASP A 397 2.87 -3.30 -2.20
C ASP A 397 3.89 -2.65 -3.12
N VAL A 398 3.53 -1.49 -3.67
CA VAL A 398 4.37 -0.74 -4.62
C VAL A 398 5.37 0.22 -3.96
N SER A 399 5.29 0.41 -2.63
CA SER A 399 6.16 1.30 -1.83
C SER A 399 7.61 0.82 -1.76
N THR A 400 7.84 -0.49 -1.95
CA THR A 400 9.14 -1.14 -1.69
C THR A 400 10.18 -1.03 -2.82
N GLY A 401 9.89 -0.29 -3.90
CA GLY A 401 10.85 0.04 -4.97
C GLY A 401 10.99 -1.03 -6.06
N ALA A 402 12.14 -1.11 -6.74
CA ALA A 402 12.32 -1.98 -7.91
C ALA A 402 12.09 -3.48 -7.60
N PHE A 403 11.03 -4.08 -8.17
CA PHE A 403 10.69 -5.49 -7.97
C PHE A 403 11.53 -6.42 -8.85
N PHE A 404 12.03 -5.92 -9.98
CA PHE A 404 12.77 -6.71 -10.96
C PHE A 404 13.93 -5.92 -11.57
N ASP A 405 15.11 -6.02 -10.96
CA ASP A 405 16.32 -5.28 -11.37
C ASP A 405 17.02 -5.87 -12.64
N ASP A 406 16.44 -6.91 -13.26
CA ASP A 406 17.00 -7.48 -14.48
C ASP A 406 16.56 -6.68 -15.73
N LYS A 407 17.46 -5.79 -16.17
CA LYS A 407 17.29 -4.98 -17.40
C LYS A 407 17.43 -5.79 -18.70
N ASN A 408 17.73 -7.08 -18.67
CA ASN A 408 17.90 -7.89 -19.87
C ASN A 408 16.59 -8.04 -20.64
N LEU A 409 15.44 -8.17 -19.96
CA LEU A 409 14.13 -8.26 -20.62
C LEU A 409 13.83 -6.99 -21.43
N SER A 410 13.96 -5.83 -20.79
CA SER A 410 13.73 -4.54 -21.45
C SER A 410 14.76 -4.24 -22.53
N ARG A 411 16.05 -4.58 -22.32
CA ARG A 411 17.11 -4.48 -23.36
C ARG A 411 16.86 -5.38 -24.56
N ALA A 412 16.23 -6.53 -24.35
CA ALA A 412 15.82 -7.44 -25.41
C ALA A 412 14.50 -7.03 -26.09
N GLY A 413 13.86 -5.95 -25.63
CA GLY A 413 12.62 -5.40 -26.21
C GLY A 413 11.33 -6.00 -25.67
N TYR A 414 11.37 -6.79 -24.58
CA TYR A 414 10.17 -7.31 -23.94
C TYR A 414 9.53 -6.27 -23.00
N THR A 415 8.20 -6.21 -23.03
CA THR A 415 7.40 -5.48 -22.03
C THR A 415 6.93 -6.41 -20.92
N TYR A 416 6.81 -5.89 -19.70
CA TYR A 416 6.33 -6.66 -18.57
C TYR A 416 5.53 -5.82 -17.59
N GLN A 417 4.64 -6.49 -16.85
CA GLN A 417 3.85 -5.95 -15.75
C GLN A 417 3.91 -6.91 -14.56
N PHE A 418 3.53 -6.44 -13.38
CA PHE A 418 3.51 -7.25 -12.17
C PHE A 418 2.08 -7.62 -11.81
N LEU A 419 1.89 -8.88 -11.39
CA LEU A 419 0.61 -9.39 -10.92
C LEU A 419 0.78 -9.93 -9.50
N SER A 420 -0.08 -9.47 -8.58
CA SER A 420 -0.17 -9.98 -7.22
C SER A 420 -1.10 -11.18 -7.12
N PRO A 421 -1.12 -11.90 -5.98
CA PRO A 421 -2.11 -12.95 -5.73
C PRO A 421 -3.55 -12.47 -5.91
N GLY A 422 -3.93 -11.33 -5.31
CA GLY A 422 -5.31 -10.82 -5.39
C GLY A 422 -5.74 -10.49 -6.82
N VAL A 423 -4.86 -9.87 -7.62
CA VAL A 423 -5.13 -9.61 -9.04
C VAL A 423 -5.31 -10.91 -9.85
N LEU A 424 -4.64 -12.01 -9.48
CA LEU A 424 -4.82 -13.30 -10.15
C LEU A 424 -6.14 -14.00 -9.82
N ASP A 425 -6.81 -13.59 -8.74
CA ASP A 425 -8.15 -14.05 -8.39
C ASP A 425 -9.26 -13.25 -9.11
N HIS A 426 -8.89 -12.14 -9.77
CA HIS A 426 -9.83 -11.33 -10.53
C HIS A 426 -10.49 -12.14 -11.67
N PRO A 427 -11.80 -11.98 -11.94
CA PRO A 427 -12.52 -12.77 -12.95
C PRO A 427 -11.96 -12.71 -14.38
N ASN A 428 -11.23 -11.64 -14.71
CA ASN A 428 -10.58 -11.48 -16.02
C ASN A 428 -9.20 -12.15 -16.12
N ALA A 429 -8.63 -12.65 -15.02
CA ALA A 429 -7.35 -13.36 -14.98
C ALA A 429 -7.46 -14.80 -15.53
N ILE A 430 -8.01 -14.93 -16.74
CA ILE A 430 -8.26 -16.22 -17.40
C ILE A 430 -7.16 -16.54 -18.40
N VAL A 431 -6.88 -17.83 -18.58
CA VAL A 431 -5.96 -18.29 -19.63
C VAL A 431 -6.75 -18.92 -20.77
N SER A 432 -6.56 -18.42 -21.98
CA SER A 432 -7.14 -18.99 -23.21
C SER A 432 -6.19 -18.83 -24.38
N ASN A 433 -6.16 -19.82 -25.29
CA ASN A 433 -5.30 -19.82 -26.48
C ASN A 433 -3.80 -19.53 -26.18
N GLY A 434 -3.30 -19.99 -25.03
CA GLY A 434 -1.91 -19.79 -24.62
C GLY A 434 -1.57 -18.37 -24.16
N ARG A 435 -2.57 -17.54 -23.82
CA ARG A 435 -2.41 -16.19 -23.27
C ARG A 435 -3.15 -16.06 -21.94
N LEU A 436 -2.55 -15.36 -20.99
CA LEU A 436 -3.24 -14.88 -19.79
C LEU A 436 -3.93 -13.54 -20.13
N THR A 437 -5.21 -13.42 -19.81
CA THR A 437 -6.09 -12.26 -20.07
C THR A 437 -6.06 -11.84 -21.56
N PRO A 438 -6.54 -12.70 -22.48
CA PRO A 438 -6.39 -12.50 -23.93
C PRO A 438 -7.04 -11.22 -24.46
N GLU A 439 -8.16 -10.79 -23.85
CA GLU A 439 -8.89 -9.57 -24.24
C GLU A 439 -8.24 -8.29 -23.69
N GLY A 440 -7.42 -8.39 -22.64
CA GLY A 440 -6.65 -7.30 -22.03
C GLY A 440 -5.16 -7.38 -22.42
N PRO A 441 -4.20 -7.48 -21.47
CA PRO A 441 -2.77 -7.53 -21.74
C PRO A 441 -2.30 -8.63 -22.70
N ALA A 442 -3.00 -9.77 -22.72
CA ALA A 442 -2.66 -10.96 -23.49
C ALA A 442 -1.22 -11.45 -23.26
N TYR A 443 -0.83 -11.62 -21.99
CA TYR A 443 0.53 -12.04 -21.62
C TYR A 443 0.91 -13.38 -22.25
N LYS A 444 2.15 -13.45 -22.73
CA LYS A 444 2.72 -14.61 -23.45
C LYS A 444 3.48 -15.55 -22.52
N ALA A 445 3.98 -15.03 -21.41
CA ALA A 445 4.71 -15.78 -20.40
C ALA A 445 4.33 -15.29 -18.99
N PHE A 446 4.48 -16.18 -18.01
CA PHE A 446 4.28 -15.88 -16.59
C PHE A 446 5.55 -16.29 -15.83
N VAL A 447 6.20 -15.33 -15.19
CA VAL A 447 7.49 -15.51 -14.51
C VAL A 447 7.28 -15.46 -13.01
N ILE A 448 7.80 -16.46 -12.31
CA ILE A 448 7.89 -16.46 -10.85
C ILE A 448 9.35 -16.14 -10.50
N ALA A 449 9.62 -14.89 -10.13
CA ALA A 449 10.97 -14.46 -9.80
C ALA A 449 11.43 -15.06 -8.46
N PRO A 450 12.63 -15.64 -8.37
CA PRO A 450 13.13 -16.18 -7.11
C PRO A 450 13.50 -15.05 -6.14
N ARG A 451 12.73 -14.86 -5.07
CA ARG A 451 13.22 -14.16 -3.86
C ARG A 451 14.01 -15.13 -2.98
N ARG A 452 15.04 -14.61 -2.29
CA ARG A 452 15.91 -15.35 -1.34
C ARG A 452 15.17 -16.08 -0.20
N SER A 453 13.86 -15.89 -0.01
CA SER A 453 13.09 -16.43 1.12
C SER A 453 11.79 -17.17 0.74
N ILE A 454 11.54 -17.50 -0.53
CA ILE A 454 10.35 -18.28 -0.92
C ILE A 454 10.47 -19.70 -0.33
N LYS A 455 9.85 -19.97 0.82
CA LYS A 455 9.84 -21.32 1.44
C LYS A 455 8.46 -21.90 1.72
N ARG A 456 7.38 -21.15 1.53
CA ARG A 456 6.02 -21.69 1.60
C ARG A 456 5.15 -21.00 0.56
N ILE A 457 5.34 -21.37 -0.70
CA ILE A 457 4.16 -21.46 -1.54
C ILE A 457 3.49 -22.75 -1.06
N ARG A 458 2.26 -22.69 -0.54
CA ARG A 458 1.33 -23.81 -0.72
C ARG A 458 0.97 -23.84 -2.22
N CYS A 459 1.99 -24.09 -3.04
CA CYS A 459 1.88 -24.35 -4.45
C CYS A 459 1.37 -25.78 -4.50
N ARG A 460 0.08 -25.96 -4.76
CA ARG A 460 -0.26 -27.11 -5.59
C ARG A 460 0.41 -26.85 -6.94
N TRP A 461 1.40 -27.68 -7.24
CA TRP A 461 2.07 -27.80 -8.51
C TRP A 461 1.13 -27.56 -9.70
N MET A 462 1.29 -26.44 -10.43
CA MET A 462 0.54 -26.23 -11.67
C MET A 462 1.37 -26.68 -12.87
N TRP A 463 1.42 -28.01 -13.08
CA TRP A 463 1.88 -28.66 -14.31
C TRP A 463 0.67 -29.09 -15.13
N LEU A 464 0.54 -28.64 -16.38
CA LEU A 464 -0.65 -28.95 -17.16
C LEU A 464 -0.36 -29.38 -18.60
N LYS A 465 -0.49 -30.68 -18.85
CA LYS A 465 -0.67 -31.28 -20.17
C LYS A 465 -2.16 -31.57 -20.39
N THR A 466 -2.59 -31.48 -21.64
CA THR A 466 -3.96 -31.61 -22.15
C THR A 466 -4.50 -33.07 -22.12
N SER A 467 -5.76 -33.22 -21.66
CA SER A 467 -6.83 -34.21 -22.00
C SER A 467 -6.61 -35.72 -21.67
N PHE A 468 -7.58 -36.59 -21.27
CA PHE A 468 -9.06 -36.64 -21.43
C PHE A 468 -9.77 -37.62 -20.42
N ARG A 469 -10.97 -37.22 -19.91
CA ARG A 469 -12.20 -37.98 -19.47
C ARG A 469 -12.29 -38.78 -18.13
N PRO A 470 -13.52 -38.98 -17.56
CA PRO A 470 -13.88 -38.47 -16.22
C PRO A 470 -14.44 -39.54 -15.27
N LEU A 471 -14.65 -39.22 -13.98
CA LEU A 471 -15.68 -39.78 -13.10
C LEU A 471 -15.84 -38.90 -11.82
N ARG A 472 -17.11 -38.62 -11.45
CA ARG A 472 -17.74 -38.00 -10.25
C ARG A 472 -16.85 -37.83 -8.99
N THR A 473 -16.94 -36.80 -8.12
CA THR A 473 -18.03 -35.87 -7.68
C THR A 473 -17.40 -34.71 -6.87
N ASP A 474 -18.18 -33.63 -6.67
CA ASP A 474 -18.01 -32.47 -5.76
C ASP A 474 -17.32 -31.19 -6.27
N TYR A 475 -18.03 -30.07 -6.05
CA TYR A 475 -17.80 -28.72 -6.54
C TYR A 475 -16.62 -28.03 -5.84
N ARG A 476 -15.63 -27.55 -6.61
CA ARG A 476 -14.78 -26.35 -6.40
C ARG A 476 -13.89 -26.15 -7.66
N LEU A 477 -13.59 -24.90 -7.99
CA LEU A 477 -13.04 -24.39 -9.26
C LEU A 477 -12.07 -25.34 -10.00
N SER A 478 -12.38 -25.59 -11.28
CA SER A 478 -11.58 -26.44 -12.17
C SER A 478 -11.22 -25.68 -13.45
N TRP A 479 -10.08 -24.98 -13.46
CA TRP A 479 -9.50 -24.42 -14.68
C TRP A 479 -7.98 -24.51 -14.62
N TRP A 480 -7.38 -24.97 -15.72
CA TRP A 480 -6.00 -25.41 -15.78
C TRP A 480 -5.47 -25.19 -17.22
N VAL A 481 -4.53 -24.24 -17.44
CA VAL A 481 -3.87 -24.01 -18.75
C VAL A 481 -2.33 -23.90 -18.66
N ARG A 482 -1.66 -24.14 -19.79
CA ARG A 482 -0.20 -24.21 -20.03
C ARG A 482 0.37 -22.81 -20.37
N LEU A 483 1.29 -22.29 -19.55
CA LEU A 483 2.17 -21.15 -19.87
C LEU A 483 3.63 -21.58 -19.71
N PRO A 484 4.56 -21.18 -20.61
CA PRO A 484 5.98 -21.42 -20.41
C PRO A 484 6.50 -20.57 -19.25
N ILE A 485 6.96 -21.24 -18.18
CA ILE A 485 7.68 -20.60 -17.07
C ILE A 485 9.15 -20.52 -17.47
N MET A 486 9.70 -19.30 -17.60
CA MET A 486 11.14 -19.09 -17.78
C MET A 486 11.79 -18.77 -16.43
N PHE A 487 12.83 -19.52 -16.07
CA PHE A 487 13.72 -19.17 -14.97
C PHE A 487 14.85 -18.28 -15.52
N PRO A 488 15.28 -17.23 -14.79
CA PRO A 488 16.45 -16.46 -15.19
C PRO A 488 17.67 -17.39 -15.17
N ALA A 489 18.18 -17.70 -16.36
CA ALA A 489 19.45 -18.39 -16.51
C ALA A 489 20.58 -17.43 -16.14
N THR A 490 21.48 -17.87 -15.27
CA THR A 490 22.79 -17.22 -15.07
C THR A 490 23.50 -17.09 -16.43
N PRO A 491 24.19 -15.97 -16.70
CA PRO A 491 24.77 -15.74 -18.02
C PRO A 491 26.00 -16.63 -18.20
N ASN A 492 25.87 -17.67 -19.00
CA ASN A 492 26.99 -18.28 -19.71
C ASN A 492 26.73 -18.16 -21.21
N LEU A 493 27.10 -17.00 -21.75
CA LEU A 493 27.32 -16.81 -23.18
C LEU A 493 28.56 -17.60 -23.57
N ALA A 494 28.37 -18.78 -24.16
CA ALA A 494 29.40 -19.43 -24.95
C ALA A 494 28.78 -20.25 -26.08
N LYS A 495 28.93 -19.70 -27.29
CA LYS A 495 29.03 -20.39 -28.58
C LYS A 495 27.83 -21.22 -29.02
N MET A 496 27.19 -20.78 -30.10
CA MET A 496 27.03 -21.66 -31.27
C MET A 496 26.98 -20.82 -32.54
N SER A 497 28.10 -20.89 -33.26
CA SER A 497 28.24 -20.59 -34.68
C SER A 497 27.67 -21.74 -35.51
N ASN A 498 26.70 -21.45 -36.36
CA ASN A 498 26.67 -21.71 -37.81
C ASN A 498 25.26 -21.45 -38.35
#